data_AF-A0A9D5VAV0-F1
#
_entry.id   AF-A0A9D5VAV0-F1
#
_cell.length_a   1.000
_cell.length_b   1.000
_cell.length_c   1.000
_cell.angle_alpha   90.00
_cell.angle_beta   90.00
_cell.angle_gamma   90.00
#
_symmetry.space_group_name_H-M   'P 1'
#
loop_
_entity.id
_entity.type
_entity.pdbx_description
1 polymer ?
#
loop_
_entity_poly.entity_id
_entity_poly.type
_entity_poly.pdbx_seq_one_letter_code
_entity_poly.pdbx_strand_id
1 'polypeptide(L)'
;MIFAIKAFQADHGLRQDGVMKPEGITLRAINDELTSLFPPSPPRTTQPRKDLLLPPPAAEPETRERNQPYHPESAPKAVPVKDEEKDGTYIWRTVGDGNVRSSHAARDGQVFSWDHPPEGGHPGEAPNCRCRAEPVEDKKEKDRQKRCENLGRLMAAAQANLNNASDRWNNAAQNLKTAKDNLDAKRLDCARARDEALTNIGAGAIVGGVTGGRIGGWPGAIGGAAYEGASAATASLERIYEACIDDSTEMAAYNQAKQEEASAYSWLEHYRTELSTHREEYEQLGCEG
;
A
#
# COMPACT_ATOMS: atom_id res chain seq x y z
N MET A 1 -7.13 13.84 12.65
CA MET A 1 -6.00 12.87 12.65
C MET A 1 -4.69 13.54 13.03
N ILE A 2 -4.36 14.71 12.47
CA ILE A 2 -3.09 15.41 12.76
C ILE A 2 -2.84 15.71 14.26
N PHE A 3 -3.89 16.05 15.02
CA PHE A 3 -3.77 16.29 16.47
C PHE A 3 -3.32 15.05 17.25
N ALA A 4 -3.80 13.86 16.88
CA ALA A 4 -3.38 12.62 17.52
C ALA A 4 -1.91 12.30 17.20
N ILE A 5 -1.48 12.54 15.96
CA ILE A 5 -0.08 12.33 15.56
C ILE A 5 0.84 13.33 16.27
N LYS A 6 0.46 14.61 16.39
CA LYS A 6 1.25 15.61 17.13
C LYS A 6 1.37 15.28 18.61
N ALA A 7 0.30 14.80 19.24
CA ALA A 7 0.33 14.34 20.63
C ALA A 7 1.32 13.18 20.81
N PHE A 8 1.21 12.15 19.97
CA PHE A 8 2.15 11.03 19.97
C PHE A 8 3.61 11.49 19.77
N GLN A 9 3.85 12.37 18.79
CA GLN A 9 5.17 12.92 18.52
C GLN A 9 5.73 13.69 19.71
N ALA A 10 4.89 14.46 20.42
CA ALA A 10 5.30 15.17 21.63
C ALA A 10 5.72 14.20 22.74
N ASP A 11 4.92 13.16 23.00
CA ASP A 11 5.17 12.15 24.03
C ASP A 11 6.45 11.35 23.77
N HIS A 12 6.82 11.19 22.50
CA HIS A 12 8.00 10.43 22.07
C HIS A 12 9.21 11.30 21.72
N GLY A 13 9.19 12.60 22.03
CA GLY A 13 10.31 13.52 21.77
C GLY A 13 10.62 13.71 20.28
N LEU A 14 9.65 13.44 19.41
CA LEU A 14 9.75 13.60 17.96
C LEU A 14 9.36 15.02 17.54
N ARG A 15 9.70 15.36 16.29
CA ARG A 15 9.28 16.62 15.68
C ARG A 15 7.75 16.66 15.56
N GLN A 16 7.12 17.64 16.20
CA GLN A 16 5.66 17.80 16.31
C GLN A 16 5.02 18.43 15.06
N ASP A 17 5.35 17.92 13.87
CA ASP A 17 4.79 18.42 12.61
C ASP A 17 3.47 17.77 12.22
N GLY A 18 3.04 16.72 12.93
CA GLY A 18 1.82 15.98 12.65
C GLY A 18 1.88 15.16 11.36
N VAL A 19 3.06 15.06 10.75
CA VAL A 19 3.28 14.34 9.50
C VAL A 19 3.78 12.93 9.82
N MET A 20 3.08 11.94 9.29
CA MET A 20 3.50 10.54 9.35
C MET A 20 3.77 10.08 7.93
N LYS A 21 5.05 9.86 7.62
CA LYS A 21 5.49 9.34 6.32
C LYS A 21 5.75 7.83 6.41
N PRO A 22 5.57 7.10 5.31
CA PRO A 22 6.16 5.77 5.14
C PRO A 22 7.65 5.80 5.50
N GLU A 23 8.12 4.80 6.25
CA GLU A 23 9.50 4.69 6.75
C GLU A 23 10.03 5.86 7.60
N GLY A 24 9.17 6.82 7.96
CA GLY A 24 9.54 7.96 8.78
C GLY A 24 9.73 7.59 10.25
N ILE A 25 10.47 8.43 10.98
CA ILE A 25 10.72 8.26 12.42
C ILE A 25 9.42 8.16 13.24
N THR A 26 8.37 8.90 12.85
CA THR A 26 7.05 8.84 13.49
C THR A 26 6.42 7.46 13.34
N LEU A 27 6.43 6.91 12.11
CA LEU A 27 5.83 5.59 11.84
C LEU A 27 6.62 4.47 12.52
N ARG A 28 7.96 4.58 12.54
CA ARG A 28 8.83 3.62 13.24
C ARG A 28 8.54 3.61 14.74
N ALA A 29 8.49 4.78 15.37
CA ALA A 29 8.17 4.88 16.79
C ALA A 29 6.79 4.27 17.12
N ILE A 30 5.78 4.52 16.29
CA ILE A 30 4.46 3.89 16.44
C ILE A 30 4.56 2.36 16.32
N ASN A 31 5.28 1.86 15.31
CA ASN A 31 5.41 0.42 15.08
C ASN A 31 6.20 -0.26 16.21
N ASP A 32 7.23 0.40 16.75
CA ASP A 32 8.02 -0.09 17.89
C ASP A 32 7.15 -0.20 19.15
N GLU A 33 6.30 0.81 19.41
CA GLU A 33 5.36 0.78 20.53
C GLU A 33 4.31 -0.33 20.35
N LEU A 34 3.71 -0.45 19.16
CA LEU A 34 2.77 -1.52 18.84
C LEU A 34 3.40 -2.91 19.01
N THR A 35 4.66 -3.05 18.61
CA THR A 35 5.43 -4.29 18.78
C THR A 35 5.71 -4.58 20.26
N SER A 36 5.94 -3.55 21.07
CA SER A 36 6.08 -3.71 22.52
C SER A 36 4.77 -4.11 23.21
N LEU A 37 3.63 -3.60 22.74
CA LEU A 37 2.31 -3.93 23.28
C LEU A 37 1.82 -5.31 22.82
N PHE A 38 2.17 -5.70 21.59
CA PHE A 38 1.78 -6.94 20.95
C PHE A 38 3.03 -7.61 20.35
N PRO A 39 3.89 -8.23 21.17
CA PRO A 39 5.07 -8.90 20.67
C PRO A 39 4.67 -10.00 19.67
N PRO A 40 5.35 -10.10 18.52
CA PRO A 40 5.04 -11.12 17.54
C PRO A 40 5.15 -12.49 18.22
N SER A 41 4.17 -13.35 17.97
CA SER A 41 4.21 -14.72 18.46
C SER A 41 5.53 -15.36 18.02
N PRO A 42 6.25 -16.08 18.90
CA PRO A 42 7.43 -16.81 18.47
C PRO A 42 7.06 -17.70 17.28
N PRO A 43 7.97 -17.90 16.31
CA PRO A 43 7.70 -18.74 15.17
C PRO A 43 7.19 -20.08 15.68
N ARG A 44 5.97 -20.44 15.25
CA ARG A 44 5.37 -21.72 15.61
C ARG A 44 6.29 -22.79 15.03
N THR A 45 7.18 -23.34 15.86
CA THR A 45 7.90 -24.56 15.55
C THR A 45 6.84 -25.61 15.27
N THR A 46 6.64 -25.91 13.99
CA THR A 46 5.82 -27.02 13.54
C THR A 46 6.55 -28.31 13.88
N GLN A 47 6.60 -28.65 15.16
CA GLN A 47 6.69 -30.05 15.52
C GLN A 47 5.38 -30.69 15.06
N PRO A 48 5.41 -31.72 14.22
CA PRO A 48 4.21 -32.43 13.83
C PRO A 48 3.61 -33.06 15.09
N ARG A 49 2.48 -32.53 15.56
CA ARG A 49 1.66 -33.23 16.55
C ARG A 49 1.18 -34.53 15.90
N LYS A 50 1.71 -35.66 16.37
CA LYS A 50 1.27 -36.99 15.93
C LYS A 50 -0.07 -37.42 16.55
N ASP A 51 -0.64 -36.60 17.43
CA ASP A 51 -1.76 -37.02 18.27
C ASP A 51 -3.01 -36.20 17.93
N LEU A 52 -3.66 -36.53 16.81
CA LEU A 52 -5.08 -36.31 16.53
C LEU A 52 -5.44 -36.92 15.16
N LEU A 53 -5.21 -38.23 15.00
CA LEU A 53 -6.03 -39.00 14.07
C LEU A 53 -7.37 -39.27 14.77
N LEU A 54 -8.39 -38.47 14.47
CA LEU A 54 -9.75 -38.99 14.58
C LEU A 54 -9.94 -39.99 13.43
N PRO A 55 -10.49 -41.19 13.69
CA PRO A 55 -10.89 -42.08 12.61
C PRO A 55 -12.01 -41.43 11.78
N PRO A 56 -12.06 -41.64 10.45
CA PRO A 56 -13.18 -41.19 9.64
C PRO A 56 -14.48 -41.86 10.12
N PRO A 57 -15.62 -41.16 10.10
CA PRO A 57 -16.89 -41.76 10.43
C PRO A 57 -17.19 -42.91 9.47
N ALA A 58 -17.69 -44.02 10.03
CA ALA A 58 -18.10 -45.20 9.27
C ALA A 58 -19.14 -44.79 8.21
N ALA A 59 -18.87 -45.13 6.96
CA ALA A 59 -19.83 -45.00 5.87
C ALA A 59 -21.00 -45.98 6.13
N GLU A 60 -22.23 -45.45 6.14
CA GLU A 60 -23.45 -46.23 6.14
C GLU A 60 -23.63 -46.97 4.80
N PRO A 61 -24.28 -48.15 4.76
CA PRO A 61 -24.43 -48.92 3.54
C PRO A 61 -25.57 -48.35 2.69
N GLU A 62 -25.26 -47.60 1.63
CA GLU A 62 -26.24 -47.30 0.59
C GLU A 62 -26.64 -48.58 -0.16
N THR A 63 -27.94 -48.82 -0.15
CA THR A 63 -28.61 -49.97 -0.72
C THR A 63 -28.46 -50.02 -2.23
N ARG A 64 -27.97 -51.18 -2.67
CA ARG A 64 -28.01 -51.73 -4.03
C ARG A 64 -29.40 -51.58 -4.68
N GLU A 65 -29.60 -50.57 -5.52
CA GLU A 65 -30.66 -50.59 -6.53
C GLU A 65 -30.11 -51.03 -7.88
N ARG A 66 -30.49 -52.26 -8.22
CA ARG A 66 -30.29 -52.91 -9.51
C ARG A 66 -31.56 -52.66 -10.33
N ASN A 67 -31.41 -52.22 -11.58
CA ASN A 67 -32.24 -52.50 -12.77
C ASN A 67 -32.61 -51.24 -13.58
N GLN A 68 -31.82 -50.95 -14.62
CA GLN A 68 -32.33 -50.34 -15.85
C GLN A 68 -31.84 -51.16 -17.05
N PRO A 69 -32.74 -51.61 -17.97
CA PRO A 69 -32.35 -52.40 -19.14
C PRO A 69 -31.59 -51.57 -20.17
N TYR A 70 -30.47 -52.11 -20.64
CA TYR A 70 -29.64 -51.54 -21.71
C TYR A 70 -30.31 -51.73 -23.08
N HIS A 71 -30.57 -50.64 -23.82
CA HIS A 71 -30.99 -50.68 -25.22
C HIS A 71 -29.75 -50.59 -26.15
N PRO A 72 -29.52 -51.55 -27.07
CA PRO A 72 -28.21 -51.75 -27.69
C PRO A 72 -27.97 -51.05 -29.04
N GLU A 73 -28.51 -49.85 -29.31
CA GLU A 73 -28.38 -49.23 -30.66
C GLU A 73 -28.05 -47.74 -30.69
N SER A 74 -27.30 -47.23 -29.72
CA SER A 74 -26.76 -45.86 -29.82
C SER A 74 -25.37 -45.74 -29.22
N ALA A 75 -24.47 -46.64 -29.60
CA ALA A 75 -23.04 -46.46 -29.33
C ALA A 75 -22.51 -45.31 -30.23
N PRO A 76 -22.11 -44.15 -29.69
CA PRO A 76 -21.30 -43.22 -30.46
C PRO A 76 -19.99 -43.94 -30.81
N LYS A 77 -19.61 -43.88 -32.09
CA LYS A 77 -18.35 -44.45 -32.59
C LYS A 77 -17.21 -43.90 -31.75
N ALA A 78 -16.38 -44.79 -31.20
CA ALA A 78 -15.18 -44.44 -30.47
C ALA A 78 -14.33 -43.50 -31.33
N VAL A 79 -14.19 -42.26 -30.89
CA VAL A 79 -13.16 -41.36 -31.38
C VAL A 79 -11.85 -41.94 -30.84
N PRO A 80 -10.83 -42.22 -31.68
CA PRO A 80 -9.52 -42.56 -31.17
C PRO A 80 -8.95 -41.33 -30.46
N VAL A 81 -9.00 -41.33 -29.13
CA VAL A 81 -8.26 -40.40 -28.30
C VAL A 81 -6.79 -40.74 -28.51
N LYS A 82 -6.06 -39.92 -29.27
CA LYS A 82 -4.60 -39.99 -29.31
C LYS A 82 -4.11 -39.77 -27.89
N ASP A 83 -3.32 -40.72 -27.41
CA ASP A 83 -2.75 -40.73 -26.08
C ASP A 83 -2.10 -39.38 -25.77
N GLU A 84 -2.44 -38.84 -24.60
CA GLU A 84 -1.77 -37.68 -24.00
C GLU A 84 -0.27 -37.97 -23.97
N GLU A 85 0.51 -37.13 -24.66
CA GLU A 85 1.97 -37.19 -24.65
C GLU A 85 2.42 -36.88 -23.21
N LYS A 86 2.75 -37.94 -22.45
CA LYS A 86 3.16 -37.81 -21.06
C LYS A 86 4.59 -37.29 -21.02
N ASP A 87 4.74 -36.00 -20.72
CA ASP A 87 6.03 -35.36 -20.42
C ASP A 87 6.23 -35.31 -18.88
N GLY A 88 7.49 -35.29 -18.42
CA GLY A 88 7.87 -35.11 -17.01
C GLY A 88 8.39 -36.36 -16.29
N THR A 89 8.39 -36.31 -14.95
CA THR A 89 8.91 -37.40 -14.09
C THR A 89 7.85 -38.03 -13.20
N TYR A 90 8.01 -39.31 -12.89
CA TYR A 90 7.12 -40.06 -12.02
C TYR A 90 7.92 -40.94 -11.04
N ILE A 91 7.30 -41.28 -9.90
CA ILE A 91 7.81 -42.26 -8.95
C ILE A 91 7.27 -43.63 -9.35
N TRP A 92 8.14 -44.62 -9.50
CA TRP A 92 7.72 -46.00 -9.76
C TRP A 92 7.14 -46.62 -8.48
N ARG A 93 5.91 -47.12 -8.54
CA ARG A 93 5.27 -47.83 -7.42
C ARG A 93 4.87 -49.24 -7.80
N THR A 94 5.13 -50.17 -6.91
CA THR A 94 4.73 -51.57 -7.04
C THR A 94 3.62 -51.91 -6.06
N VAL A 95 2.98 -53.06 -6.24
CA VAL A 95 2.05 -53.64 -5.25
C VAL A 95 2.79 -54.36 -4.12
N GLY A 96 4.09 -54.62 -4.30
CA GLY A 96 4.94 -55.28 -3.30
C GLY A 96 4.61 -56.76 -3.06
N ASP A 97 3.84 -57.41 -3.93
CA ASP A 97 3.52 -58.83 -3.80
C ASP A 97 4.55 -59.74 -4.48
N GLY A 98 4.52 -61.04 -4.16
CA GLY A 98 5.47 -62.02 -4.70
C GLY A 98 5.42 -62.21 -6.22
N ASN A 99 4.41 -61.67 -6.91
CA ASN A 99 4.30 -61.69 -8.36
C ASN A 99 4.99 -60.49 -9.04
N VAL A 100 5.52 -59.54 -8.28
CA VAL A 100 6.31 -58.43 -8.83
C VAL A 100 7.68 -58.97 -9.25
N ARG A 101 8.06 -58.74 -10.51
CA ARG A 101 9.40 -59.08 -11.03
C ARG A 101 10.47 -58.38 -10.18
N SER A 102 11.57 -59.06 -9.89
CA SER A 102 12.67 -58.53 -9.07
C SER A 102 13.20 -57.18 -9.58
N SER A 103 13.30 -57.01 -10.91
CA SER A 103 13.70 -55.76 -11.55
C SER A 103 12.72 -54.61 -11.29
N HIS A 104 11.41 -54.89 -11.18
CA HIS A 104 10.40 -53.88 -10.88
C HIS A 104 10.38 -53.53 -9.39
N ALA A 105 10.57 -54.52 -8.52
CA ALA A 105 10.69 -54.30 -7.07
C ALA A 105 11.90 -53.40 -6.73
N ALA A 106 13.01 -53.56 -7.45
CA ALA A 106 14.19 -52.71 -7.29
C ALA A 106 13.97 -51.24 -7.69
N ARG A 107 12.94 -50.95 -8.50
CA ARG A 107 12.58 -49.60 -8.95
C ARG A 107 11.61 -48.89 -8.02
N ASP A 108 11.00 -49.61 -7.07
CA ASP A 108 9.99 -49.05 -6.18
C ASP A 108 10.52 -47.82 -5.40
N GLY A 109 9.80 -46.71 -5.49
CA GLY A 109 10.16 -45.44 -4.87
C GLY A 109 11.21 -44.60 -5.64
N GLN A 110 11.75 -45.09 -6.76
CA GLN A 110 12.69 -44.32 -7.59
C GLN A 110 11.96 -43.42 -8.60
N VAL A 111 12.60 -42.31 -8.97
CA VAL A 111 12.07 -41.33 -9.94
C VAL A 111 12.58 -41.68 -11.35
N PHE A 112 11.67 -41.73 -12.32
CA PHE A 112 11.95 -41.96 -13.74
C PHE A 112 11.34 -40.83 -14.57
N SER A 113 11.94 -40.54 -15.73
CA SER A 113 11.39 -39.63 -16.73
C SER A 113 10.57 -40.41 -17.75
N TRP A 114 9.47 -39.82 -18.24
CA TRP A 114 8.71 -40.39 -19.36
C TRP A 114 9.53 -40.43 -20.66
N ASP A 115 10.46 -39.50 -20.88
CA ASP A 115 11.31 -39.45 -22.09
C ASP A 115 12.42 -40.52 -22.11
N HIS A 116 12.82 -40.99 -20.93
CA HIS A 116 13.92 -41.94 -20.77
C HIS A 116 13.45 -43.17 -19.98
N PRO A 117 12.64 -44.04 -20.61
CA PRO A 117 12.11 -45.24 -19.95
C PRO A 117 13.25 -46.17 -19.49
N PRO A 118 13.12 -46.78 -18.31
CA PRO A 118 14.04 -47.83 -17.90
C PRO A 118 13.84 -49.09 -18.74
N GLU A 119 14.82 -50.00 -18.71
CA GLU A 119 14.75 -51.27 -19.45
C GLU A 119 13.45 -52.05 -19.13
N GLY A 120 12.69 -52.43 -20.17
CA GLY A 120 11.39 -53.09 -19.99
C GLY A 120 10.17 -52.15 -19.94
N GLY A 121 10.36 -50.85 -20.18
CA GLY A 121 9.30 -49.87 -20.36
C GLY A 121 8.79 -49.22 -19.07
N HIS A 122 7.73 -48.44 -19.21
CA HIS A 122 7.06 -47.75 -18.12
C HIS A 122 6.23 -48.72 -17.25
N PRO A 123 5.93 -48.36 -15.99
CA PRO A 123 5.14 -49.21 -15.11
C PRO A 123 3.74 -49.43 -15.71
N GLY A 124 3.40 -50.69 -15.97
CA GLY A 124 2.09 -51.10 -16.50
C GLY A 124 2.13 -51.58 -17.96
N GLU A 125 3.23 -51.36 -18.70
CA GLU A 125 3.32 -51.72 -20.12
C GLU A 125 3.59 -53.20 -20.37
N ALA A 126 4.35 -53.86 -19.48
CA ALA A 126 4.63 -55.28 -19.61
C ALA A 126 3.38 -56.14 -19.30
N PRO A 127 3.18 -57.29 -19.97
CA PRO A 127 2.07 -58.20 -19.68
C PRO A 127 2.03 -58.59 -18.20
N ASN A 128 0.83 -58.54 -17.61
CA ASN A 128 0.56 -58.78 -16.19
C ASN A 128 1.37 -57.87 -15.23
N CYS A 129 1.84 -56.70 -15.68
CA CYS A 129 2.52 -55.75 -14.82
C CYS A 129 1.55 -55.13 -13.80
N ARG A 130 1.92 -55.17 -12.52
CA ARG A 130 1.14 -54.61 -11.40
C ARG A 130 1.76 -53.31 -10.85
N CYS A 131 2.64 -52.67 -11.63
CA CYS A 131 3.29 -51.41 -11.23
C CYS A 131 2.48 -50.23 -11.76
N ARG A 132 2.57 -49.08 -11.06
CA ARG A 132 1.95 -47.82 -11.46
C ARG A 132 2.98 -46.69 -11.40
N ALA A 133 2.82 -45.71 -12.29
CA ALA A 133 3.51 -44.43 -12.19
C ALA A 133 2.72 -43.53 -11.23
N GLU A 134 3.34 -43.11 -10.13
CA GLU A 134 2.81 -42.06 -9.27
C GLU A 134 3.40 -40.71 -9.74
N PRO A 135 2.58 -39.70 -10.06
CA PRO A 135 3.08 -38.42 -10.55
C PRO A 135 3.99 -37.76 -9.51
N VAL A 136 5.13 -37.22 -9.94
CA VAL A 136 5.94 -36.34 -9.09
C VAL A 136 5.31 -34.96 -9.14
N GLU A 137 4.82 -34.50 -8.00
CA GLU A 137 4.46 -33.10 -7.86
C GLU A 137 5.74 -32.25 -7.88
N ASP A 138 5.93 -31.40 -8.90
CA ASP A 138 7.06 -30.49 -8.89
C ASP A 138 6.84 -29.45 -7.78
N LYS A 139 7.56 -29.63 -6.67
CA LYS A 139 7.53 -28.74 -5.52
C LYS A 139 7.87 -27.30 -5.93
N LYS A 140 8.79 -27.11 -6.87
CA LYS A 140 9.18 -25.77 -7.35
C LYS A 140 8.01 -25.09 -8.06
N GLU A 141 7.29 -25.85 -8.88
CA GLU A 141 6.10 -25.36 -9.58
C GLU A 141 4.99 -24.99 -8.59
N LYS A 142 4.71 -25.85 -7.61
CA LYS A 142 3.73 -25.56 -6.57
C LYS A 142 4.11 -24.34 -5.72
N ASP A 143 5.38 -24.19 -5.39
CA ASP A 143 5.87 -23.04 -4.62
C ASP A 143 5.82 -21.75 -5.45
N ARG A 144 6.11 -21.82 -6.77
CA ARG A 144 5.90 -20.72 -7.71
C ARG A 144 4.43 -20.29 -7.77
N GLN A 145 3.53 -21.25 -7.98
CA GLN A 145 2.09 -20.99 -8.06
C GLN A 145 1.55 -20.30 -6.81
N LYS A 146 1.93 -20.80 -5.62
CA LYS A 146 1.56 -20.17 -4.35
C LYS A 146 2.11 -18.74 -4.24
N ARG A 147 3.31 -18.49 -4.75
CA ARG A 147 3.90 -17.14 -4.77
C ARG A 147 3.12 -16.21 -5.70
N CYS A 148 2.73 -16.67 -6.89
CA CYS A 148 1.85 -15.94 -7.81
C CYS A 148 0.51 -15.57 -7.15
N GLU A 149 -0.15 -16.54 -6.50
CA GLU A 149 -1.42 -16.30 -5.78
C GLU A 149 -1.27 -15.28 -4.66
N ASN A 150 -0.20 -15.36 -3.87
CA ASN A 150 0.10 -14.41 -2.81
C ASN A 150 0.35 -13.01 -3.36
N LEU A 151 1.15 -12.87 -4.43
CA LEU A 151 1.39 -11.60 -5.09
C LEU A 151 0.12 -11.00 -5.70
N GLY A 152 -0.74 -11.82 -6.29
CA GLY A 152 -2.06 -11.38 -6.79
C GLY A 152 -2.91 -10.75 -5.69
N ARG A 153 -2.93 -11.36 -4.50
CA ARG A 153 -3.62 -10.79 -3.32
C ARG A 153 -2.97 -9.49 -2.84
N LEU A 154 -1.65 -9.43 -2.79
CA LEU A 154 -0.90 -8.23 -2.39
C LEU A 154 -1.13 -7.08 -3.36
N MET A 155 -1.10 -7.32 -4.67
CA MET A 155 -1.41 -6.31 -5.69
C MET A 155 -2.84 -5.79 -5.57
N ALA A 156 -3.82 -6.68 -5.34
CA ALA A 156 -5.21 -6.27 -5.14
C ALA A 156 -5.36 -5.37 -3.90
N ALA A 157 -4.69 -5.72 -2.79
CA ALA A 157 -4.67 -4.91 -1.58
C ALA A 157 -3.95 -3.57 -1.79
N ALA A 158 -2.77 -3.58 -2.42
CA ALA A 158 -2.01 -2.38 -2.75
C ALA A 158 -2.79 -1.44 -3.67
N GLN A 159 -3.52 -1.97 -4.65
CA GLN A 159 -4.39 -1.18 -5.53
C GLN A 159 -5.54 -0.53 -4.74
N ALA A 160 -6.17 -1.25 -3.81
CA ALA A 160 -7.21 -0.68 -2.96
C ALA A 160 -6.65 0.44 -2.05
N ASN A 161 -5.46 0.21 -1.47
CA ASN A 161 -4.76 1.22 -0.67
C ASN A 161 -4.40 2.46 -1.50
N LEU A 162 -3.93 2.27 -2.74
CA LEU A 162 -3.62 3.35 -3.67
C LEU A 162 -4.86 4.19 -3.99
N ASN A 163 -6.01 3.55 -4.24
CA ASN A 163 -7.27 4.26 -4.47
C ASN A 163 -7.68 5.09 -3.26
N ASN A 164 -7.64 4.49 -2.06
CA ASN A 164 -7.95 5.20 -0.81
C ASN A 164 -6.97 6.36 -0.54
N ALA A 165 -5.69 6.19 -0.85
CA ALA A 165 -4.68 7.23 -0.70
C ALA A 165 -4.88 8.37 -1.71
N SER A 166 -5.27 8.04 -2.95
CA SER A 166 -5.65 9.01 -3.98
C SER A 166 -6.82 9.87 -3.51
N ASP A 167 -7.88 9.26 -2.98
CA ASP A 167 -9.03 9.99 -2.45
C ASP A 167 -8.66 10.90 -1.28
N ARG A 168 -7.82 10.41 -0.35
CA ARG A 168 -7.31 11.23 0.76
C ARG A 168 -6.49 12.41 0.27
N TRP A 169 -5.62 12.20 -0.72
CA TRP A 169 -4.82 13.27 -1.31
C TRP A 169 -5.69 14.29 -2.04
N ASN A 170 -6.66 13.85 -2.85
CA ASN A 170 -7.62 14.74 -3.52
C ASN A 170 -8.38 15.61 -2.53
N ASN A 171 -8.87 15.02 -1.43
CA ASN A 171 -9.55 15.76 -0.37
C ASN A 171 -8.61 16.76 0.33
N ALA A 172 -7.37 16.35 0.64
CA ALA A 172 -6.37 17.23 1.25
C ALA A 172 -6.00 18.40 0.32
N ALA A 173 -5.87 18.16 -0.98
CA ALA A 173 -5.59 19.18 -1.99
C ALA A 173 -6.74 20.20 -2.10
N GLN A 174 -8.00 19.73 -2.04
CA GLN A 174 -9.16 20.62 -1.98
C GLN A 174 -9.17 21.46 -0.70
N ASN A 175 -8.90 20.85 0.45
CA ASN A 175 -8.81 21.57 1.73
C ASN A 175 -7.69 22.63 1.71
N LEU A 176 -6.53 22.31 1.14
CA LEU A 176 -5.43 23.26 0.96
C LEU A 176 -5.85 24.43 0.07
N LYS A 177 -6.58 24.16 -1.02
CA LYS A 177 -7.13 25.20 -1.89
C LYS A 177 -8.06 26.13 -1.12
N THR A 178 -9.04 25.59 -0.38
CA THR A 178 -9.95 26.39 0.45
C THR A 178 -9.21 27.18 1.53
N ALA A 179 -8.22 26.59 2.19
CA ALA A 179 -7.43 27.29 3.20
C ALA A 179 -6.60 28.44 2.59
N LYS A 180 -6.09 28.23 1.36
CA LYS A 180 -5.42 29.28 0.60
C LYS A 180 -6.36 30.42 0.24
N ASP A 181 -7.57 30.12 -0.24
CA ASP A 181 -8.57 31.14 -0.58
C ASP A 181 -8.96 31.98 0.65
N ASN A 182 -9.12 31.33 1.81
CA ASN A 182 -9.37 32.02 3.08
C ASN A 182 -8.18 32.90 3.52
N LEU A 183 -6.95 32.42 3.35
CA LEU A 183 -5.75 33.20 3.64
C LEU A 183 -5.61 34.42 2.70
N ASP A 184 -5.96 34.25 1.43
CA ASP A 184 -5.93 35.35 0.45
C ASP A 184 -7.03 36.39 0.77
N ALA A 185 -8.20 35.96 1.25
CA ALA A 185 -9.22 36.87 1.79
C ALA A 185 -8.71 37.61 3.04
N LYS A 186 -8.05 36.91 3.98
CA LYS A 186 -7.45 37.51 5.17
C LYS A 186 -6.39 38.55 4.83
N ARG A 187 -5.57 38.27 3.81
CA ARG A 187 -4.57 39.23 3.28
C ARG A 187 -5.22 40.51 2.77
N LEU A 188 -6.37 40.42 2.11
CA LEU A 188 -7.12 41.59 1.67
C LEU A 188 -7.66 42.40 2.86
N ASP A 189 -8.14 41.73 3.90
CA ASP A 189 -8.61 42.39 5.13
C ASP A 189 -7.48 43.11 5.87
N CYS A 190 -6.33 42.45 6.03
CA CYS A 190 -5.14 43.06 6.63
C CYS A 190 -4.63 44.26 5.81
N ALA A 191 -4.70 44.17 4.47
CA ALA A 191 -4.33 45.28 3.59
C ALA A 191 -5.28 46.48 3.79
N ARG A 192 -6.59 46.24 3.86
CA ARG A 192 -7.58 47.28 4.15
C ARG A 192 -7.35 47.95 5.52
N ALA A 193 -7.09 47.16 6.56
CA ALA A 193 -6.79 47.69 7.89
C ALA A 193 -5.51 48.55 7.91
N ARG A 194 -4.48 48.14 7.16
CA ARG A 194 -3.25 48.94 6.98
C ARG A 194 -3.55 50.27 6.29
N ASP A 195 -4.37 50.26 5.23
CA ASP A 195 -4.69 51.46 4.46
C ASP A 195 -5.58 52.45 5.26
N GLU A 196 -6.49 51.93 6.10
CA GLU A 196 -7.25 52.73 7.08
C GLU A 196 -6.33 53.36 8.14
N ALA A 197 -5.35 52.61 8.65
CA ALA A 197 -4.36 53.13 9.59
C ALA A 197 -3.48 54.22 8.95
N LEU A 198 -3.07 54.04 7.69
CA LEU A 198 -2.39 55.07 6.89
C LEU A 198 -3.22 56.34 6.76
N THR A 199 -4.52 56.19 6.48
CA THR A 199 -5.44 57.33 6.33
C THR A 199 -5.59 58.09 7.66
N ASN A 200 -5.67 57.38 8.79
CA ASN A 200 -5.72 58.00 10.12
C ASN A 200 -4.41 58.70 10.51
N ILE A 201 -3.25 58.14 10.15
CA ILE A 201 -1.94 58.78 10.36
C ILE A 201 -1.81 60.03 9.47
N GLY A 202 -2.23 59.93 8.19
CA GLY A 202 -2.26 61.06 7.26
C GLY A 202 -3.20 62.18 7.72
N ALA A 203 -4.39 61.82 8.21
CA ALA A 203 -5.32 62.76 8.82
C ALA A 203 -4.76 63.39 10.11
N GLY A 204 -4.05 62.63 10.95
CA GLY A 204 -3.35 63.16 12.13
C GLY A 204 -2.19 64.10 11.78
N ALA A 205 -1.44 63.82 10.71
CA ALA A 205 -0.41 64.71 10.19
C ALA A 205 -1.01 66.00 9.57
N ILE A 206 -2.22 65.92 8.98
CA ILE A 206 -2.96 67.09 8.46
C ILE A 206 -3.57 67.91 9.61
N VAL A 207 -4.08 67.27 10.66
CA VAL A 207 -4.69 67.94 11.83
C VAL A 207 -3.65 68.54 12.78
N GLY A 208 -2.41 68.01 12.80
CA GLY A 208 -1.29 68.63 13.51
C GLY A 208 -0.47 69.64 12.68
N GLY A 209 -0.64 69.66 11.36
CA GLY A 209 0.22 70.41 10.43
C GLY A 209 -0.48 71.42 9.51
N VAL A 210 -1.80 71.60 9.63
CA VAL A 210 -2.54 72.62 8.85
C VAL A 210 -3.48 73.42 9.76
N THR A 211 -2.95 73.95 10.87
CA THR A 211 -3.45 75.25 11.32
C THR A 211 -2.82 76.29 10.39
N GLY A 212 -3.65 76.86 9.52
CA GLY A 212 -3.27 77.91 8.59
C GLY A 212 -2.69 79.12 9.31
N GLY A 213 -1.38 79.10 9.56
CA GLY A 213 -0.56 80.25 9.85
C GLY A 213 0.24 80.56 8.61
N ARG A 214 -0.07 81.69 7.95
CA ARG A 214 0.86 82.34 7.02
C ARG A 214 2.17 82.61 7.78
N ILE A 215 3.15 81.71 7.71
CA ILE A 215 4.54 82.02 8.01
C ILE A 215 5.19 82.39 6.69
N GLY A 216 5.44 83.68 6.53
CA GLY A 216 6.12 84.25 5.38
C GLY A 216 7.53 83.67 5.23
N GLY A 217 7.81 83.25 4.01
CA GLY A 217 9.13 83.29 3.35
C GLY A 217 10.30 82.63 4.06
N TRP A 218 10.54 81.33 3.83
CA TRP A 218 11.87 80.73 3.73
C TRP A 218 11.83 79.57 2.72
N PRO A 219 12.51 79.67 1.55
CA PRO A 219 12.62 78.55 0.62
C PRO A 219 13.74 77.62 1.10
N GLY A 220 13.35 76.53 1.75
CA GLY A 220 14.25 75.39 2.01
C GLY A 220 14.43 75.04 3.47
N ALA A 221 13.52 74.23 4.01
CA ALA A 221 13.79 73.26 5.10
C ALA A 221 12.52 72.46 5.50
N ILE A 222 11.73 72.00 4.52
CA ILE A 222 10.72 70.94 4.77
C ILE A 222 11.15 69.74 3.92
N GLY A 223 12.20 69.04 4.34
CA GLY A 223 12.78 67.98 3.50
C GLY A 223 13.36 66.76 4.22
N GLY A 224 13.66 66.82 5.52
CA GLY A 224 14.28 65.69 6.24
C GLY A 224 13.33 64.96 7.18
N ALA A 225 12.82 65.65 8.20
CA ALA A 225 12.08 65.03 9.30
C ALA A 225 10.71 64.43 8.89
N ALA A 226 10.04 65.01 7.90
CA ALA A 226 8.78 64.46 7.37
C ALA A 226 9.00 63.18 6.55
N TYR A 227 10.15 63.06 5.86
CA TYR A 227 10.50 61.87 5.07
C TYR A 227 10.99 60.72 5.97
N GLU A 228 11.82 61.01 6.97
CA GLU A 228 12.26 60.01 7.95
C GLU A 228 11.10 59.50 8.81
N GLY A 229 10.20 60.40 9.27
CA GLY A 229 8.98 60.03 9.98
C GLY A 229 7.99 59.21 9.13
N ALA A 230 7.85 59.54 7.85
CA ALA A 230 7.04 58.74 6.92
C ALA A 230 7.64 57.34 6.68
N SER A 231 8.96 57.22 6.58
CA SER A 231 9.63 55.91 6.40
C SER A 231 9.56 55.01 7.64
N ALA A 232 9.62 55.60 8.84
CA ALA A 232 9.41 54.86 10.09
C ALA A 232 7.94 54.45 10.29
N ALA A 233 7.00 55.31 9.88
CA ALA A 233 5.57 55.01 9.90
C ALA A 233 5.22 53.88 8.92
N THR A 234 5.76 53.87 7.70
CA THR A 234 5.53 52.77 6.74
C THR A 234 6.16 51.46 7.20
N ALA A 235 7.37 51.48 7.80
CA ALA A 235 7.99 50.30 8.40
C ALA A 235 7.22 49.76 9.63
N SER A 236 6.47 50.62 10.34
CA SER A 236 5.58 50.18 11.41
C SER A 236 4.30 49.54 10.89
N LEU A 237 3.78 50.04 9.76
CA LEU A 237 2.56 49.53 9.12
C LEU A 237 2.76 48.19 8.41
N GLU A 238 3.94 47.96 7.83
CA GLU A 238 4.25 46.64 7.26
C GLU A 238 4.34 45.57 8.35
N ARG A 239 4.92 45.90 9.52
CA ARG A 239 4.90 44.99 10.68
C ARG A 239 3.49 44.69 11.18
N ILE A 240 2.57 45.67 11.11
CA ILE A 240 1.15 45.46 11.46
C ILE A 240 0.49 44.51 10.45
N TYR A 241 0.78 44.68 9.15
CA TYR A 241 0.28 43.80 8.10
C TYR A 241 0.81 42.37 8.24
N GLU A 242 2.13 42.21 8.44
CA GLU A 242 2.78 40.92 8.65
C GLU A 242 2.22 40.23 9.90
N ALA A 243 2.15 40.92 11.05
CA ALA A 243 1.58 40.35 12.28
C ALA A 243 0.10 39.96 12.11
N CYS A 244 -0.69 40.75 11.38
CA CYS A 244 -2.10 40.45 11.08
C CYS A 244 -2.27 39.13 10.32
N ILE A 245 -1.28 38.76 9.49
CA ILE A 245 -1.28 37.52 8.71
C ILE A 245 -0.65 36.38 9.51
N ASP A 246 0.53 36.59 10.08
CA ASP A 246 1.33 35.53 10.70
C ASP A 246 0.65 34.98 11.96
N ASP A 247 0.00 35.82 12.75
CA ASP A 247 -0.77 35.40 13.94
C ASP A 247 -2.22 35.00 13.61
N SER A 248 -2.59 34.94 12.32
CA SER A 248 -3.95 34.62 11.91
C SER A 248 -4.26 33.11 11.99
N THR A 249 -5.51 32.81 12.32
CA THR A 249 -6.04 31.44 12.26
C THR A 249 -6.01 30.87 10.83
N GLU A 250 -6.13 31.72 9.83
CA GLU A 250 -6.11 31.39 8.41
C GLU A 250 -4.71 30.95 7.96
N MET A 251 -3.66 31.64 8.41
CA MET A 251 -2.27 31.24 8.15
C MET A 251 -1.96 29.90 8.84
N ALA A 252 -2.40 29.73 10.09
CA ALA A 252 -2.27 28.45 10.79
C ALA A 252 -2.99 27.31 10.04
N ALA A 253 -4.23 27.54 9.60
CA ALA A 253 -5.03 26.57 8.83
C ALA A 253 -4.40 26.24 7.47
N TYR A 254 -3.87 27.24 6.75
CA TYR A 254 -3.14 27.05 5.50
C TYR A 254 -1.89 26.19 5.70
N ASN A 255 -1.08 26.50 6.71
CA ASN A 255 0.13 25.74 7.02
C ASN A 255 -0.20 24.30 7.42
N GLN A 256 -1.27 24.09 8.18
CA GLN A 256 -1.77 22.77 8.52
C GLN A 256 -2.23 21.99 7.28
N ALA A 257 -3.07 22.58 6.43
CA ALA A 257 -3.57 21.94 5.22
C ALA A 257 -2.42 21.58 4.25
N LYS A 258 -1.38 22.43 4.20
CA LYS A 258 -0.16 22.18 3.40
C LYS A 258 0.62 20.98 3.92
N GLN A 259 0.72 20.80 5.24
CA GLN A 259 1.34 19.62 5.85
C GLN A 259 0.52 18.35 5.59
N GLU A 260 -0.80 18.44 5.70
CA GLU A 260 -1.71 17.31 5.46
C GLU A 260 -1.67 16.84 4.00
N GLU A 261 -1.67 17.76 3.03
CA GLU A 261 -1.53 17.44 1.60
C GLU A 261 -0.19 16.77 1.31
N ALA A 262 0.91 17.32 1.81
CA ALA A 262 2.24 16.74 1.63
C ALA A 262 2.35 15.34 2.26
N SER A 263 1.71 15.13 3.42
CA SER A 263 1.65 13.82 4.07
C SER A 263 0.84 12.83 3.23
N ALA A 264 -0.33 13.24 2.73
CA ALA A 264 -1.19 12.40 1.90
C ALA A 264 -0.50 12.00 0.58
N TYR A 265 0.19 12.95 -0.06
CA TYR A 265 0.97 12.69 -1.26
C TYR A 265 2.09 11.67 -1.02
N SER A 266 2.77 11.76 0.13
CA SER A 266 3.81 10.77 0.49
C SER A 266 3.28 9.34 0.60
N TRP A 267 2.05 9.15 1.08
CA TRP A 267 1.41 7.83 1.13
C TRP A 267 0.97 7.35 -0.25
N LEU A 268 0.46 8.25 -1.08
CA LEU A 268 0.08 7.96 -2.47
C LEU A 268 1.27 7.37 -3.24
N GLU A 269 2.43 8.02 -3.17
CA GLU A 269 3.64 7.54 -3.88
C GLU A 269 4.18 6.23 -3.31
N HIS A 270 4.05 6.01 -2.00
CA HIS A 270 4.43 4.74 -1.39
C HIS A 270 3.58 3.58 -1.91
N TYR A 271 2.25 3.70 -1.91
CA TYR A 271 1.38 2.64 -2.44
C TYR A 271 1.55 2.43 -3.94
N ARG A 272 1.83 3.50 -4.70
CA ARG A 272 2.17 3.40 -6.12
C ARG A 272 3.44 2.56 -6.31
N THR A 273 4.44 2.80 -5.48
CA THR A 273 5.71 2.05 -5.51
C THR A 273 5.49 0.58 -5.12
N GLU A 274 4.79 0.31 -4.01
CA GLU A 274 4.48 -1.06 -3.57
C GLU A 274 3.76 -1.86 -4.67
N LEU A 275 2.75 -1.25 -5.31
CA LEU A 275 2.04 -1.88 -6.41
C LEU A 275 2.96 -2.20 -7.60
N SER A 276 3.86 -1.27 -7.96
CA SER A 276 4.83 -1.50 -9.04
C SER A 276 5.80 -2.63 -8.69
N THR A 277 6.31 -2.69 -7.47
CA THR A 277 7.22 -3.74 -7.01
C THR A 277 6.55 -5.12 -7.03
N HIS A 278 5.31 -5.24 -6.55
CA HIS A 278 4.59 -6.51 -6.62
C HIS A 278 4.29 -6.93 -8.06
N ARG A 279 4.00 -5.98 -8.94
CA ARG A 279 3.79 -6.26 -10.37
C ARG A 279 5.06 -6.75 -11.05
N GLU A 280 6.19 -6.09 -10.83
CA GLU A 280 7.49 -6.51 -11.36
C GLU A 280 7.85 -7.93 -10.88
N GLU A 281 7.63 -8.24 -9.60
CA GLU A 281 7.86 -9.59 -9.07
C GLU A 281 6.92 -10.63 -9.70
N TYR A 282 5.66 -10.28 -9.93
CA TYR A 282 4.67 -11.13 -10.59
C TYR A 282 5.07 -11.47 -12.03
N GLU A 283 5.53 -10.46 -12.78
CA GLU A 283 6.03 -10.61 -14.16
C GLU A 283 7.31 -11.47 -14.20
N GLN A 284 8.27 -11.23 -13.28
CA GLN A 284 9.52 -12.00 -13.20
C GLN A 284 9.29 -13.49 -12.92
N LEU A 285 8.22 -13.83 -12.20
CA LEU A 285 7.84 -15.21 -11.91
C LEU A 285 7.08 -15.89 -13.06
N GLY A 286 6.72 -15.14 -14.11
CA GLY A 286 5.95 -15.67 -15.24
C GLY A 286 4.54 -16.08 -14.84
N CYS A 287 3.91 -15.34 -13.91
CA CYS A 287 2.57 -15.64 -13.41
C CYS A 287 1.45 -15.24 -14.41
N GLU A 288 1.80 -14.66 -15.55
CA GLU A 288 0.88 -14.42 -16.68
C GLU A 288 0.77 -15.70 -17.51
N GLY A 289 -0.06 -16.65 -17.05
CA GLY A 289 -0.33 -17.92 -17.71
C GLY A 289 -1.77 -18.36 -17.54
#